data_AF-Q9XWM2-F1
#
_entry.id   AF-Q9XWM2-F1
#
_cell.length_a   1.000
_cell.length_b   1.000
_cell.length_c   1.000
_cell.angle_alpha   90.00
_cell.angle_beta   90.00
_cell.angle_gamma   90.00
#
_symmetry.space_group_name_H-M   'P 1'
#
loop_
_entity.id
_entity.type
_entity.pdbx_description
1 polymer ?
#
loop_
_entity_poly.entity_id
_entity_poly.type
_entity_poly.pdbx_seq_one_letter_code
_entity_poly.pdbx_strand_id
1 'polypeptide(L)'
;MTAAVAPQMTTSMTIASMAEKAKLKKEPMKSPIEDTVEKMLRIRWVVCLGALLPGAGCYFVVAYTYLFQFEKVSNFTECKECPNMNITLPPVSYSIGIWQPQKYIWMMIMFIHVPPRLFFLMLYRRLFLISAPKSVWYARVNYVYMLTLWAEPLGLVLVSVVDINGGFILHALGFAIWIICFNFNMLFNIILHHFGGCRDVHDTMETTWRIKCVIFLVGYFCAISTPITYPYFTAHCSPYAYNLFSLAELIEVGCNSLFYSIAYFEFPKTRITIGIKSVQRNLNELDKSVTKMAPALPRKDFV
;
A
#
# COMPACT_ATOMS: atom_id res chain seq x y z
N MET A 1 40.85 -31.50 -90.20
CA MET A 1 41.18 -30.23 -89.51
C MET A 1 40.31 -29.14 -90.10
N THR A 2 39.29 -28.66 -89.37
CA THR A 2 38.91 -27.24 -89.22
C THR A 2 37.66 -27.10 -88.34
N ALA A 3 37.88 -26.44 -87.20
CA ALA A 3 37.01 -25.62 -86.36
C ALA A 3 35.49 -25.91 -86.28
N ALA A 4 35.08 -26.44 -85.12
CA ALA A 4 33.70 -26.45 -84.63
C ALA A 4 33.36 -25.10 -83.95
N VAL A 5 32.16 -24.61 -84.24
CA VAL A 5 31.59 -23.33 -83.83
C VAL A 5 31.12 -23.36 -82.38
N ALA A 6 31.48 -22.33 -81.62
CA ALA A 6 31.09 -22.12 -80.22
C ALA A 6 29.61 -21.65 -80.09
N PRO A 7 28.82 -22.16 -79.13
CA PRO A 7 27.44 -21.71 -78.90
C PRO A 7 27.36 -20.53 -77.93
N GLN A 8 26.52 -19.55 -78.27
CA GLN A 8 26.18 -18.39 -77.43
C GLN A 8 25.31 -18.81 -76.24
N MET A 9 25.84 -18.68 -75.01
CA MET A 9 25.10 -18.84 -73.76
C MET A 9 24.38 -17.53 -73.40
N THR A 10 23.12 -17.70 -73.01
CA THR A 10 22.09 -16.70 -72.73
C THR A 10 22.27 -15.98 -71.39
N THR A 11 22.45 -14.66 -71.45
CA THR A 11 22.61 -13.75 -70.31
C THR A 11 21.26 -13.29 -69.74
N SER A 12 20.44 -14.19 -69.19
CA SER A 12 19.18 -13.80 -68.49
C SER A 12 19.09 -14.25 -67.03
N MET A 13 20.16 -14.86 -66.48
CA MET A 13 20.15 -15.43 -65.12
C MET A 13 20.67 -14.49 -64.01
N THR A 14 20.70 -13.17 -64.21
CA THR A 14 21.27 -12.22 -63.23
C THR A 14 20.24 -11.47 -62.38
N ILE A 15 19.01 -11.23 -62.86
CA ILE A 15 18.04 -10.42 -62.10
C ILE A 15 17.35 -11.24 -60.99
N ALA A 16 17.04 -12.51 -61.25
CA ALA A 16 16.38 -13.37 -60.28
C ALA A 16 17.26 -13.66 -59.04
N SER A 17 18.57 -13.83 -59.21
CA SER A 17 19.49 -14.11 -58.10
C SER A 17 19.73 -12.89 -57.21
N MET A 18 19.65 -11.67 -57.76
CA MET A 18 19.71 -10.44 -56.97
C MET A 18 18.45 -10.23 -56.14
N ALA A 19 17.27 -10.56 -56.69
CA ALA A 19 16.01 -10.51 -55.96
C ALA A 19 15.95 -11.52 -54.80
N GLU A 20 16.59 -12.69 -54.97
CA GLU A 20 16.65 -13.71 -53.92
C GLU A 20 17.61 -13.35 -52.79
N LYS A 21 18.74 -12.67 -53.08
CA LYS A 21 19.61 -12.11 -52.04
C LYS A 21 18.99 -10.93 -51.29
N ALA A 22 18.10 -10.16 -51.91
CA ALA A 22 17.34 -9.12 -51.19
C ALA A 22 16.28 -9.69 -50.23
N LYS A 23 15.95 -10.99 -50.35
CA LYS A 23 15.13 -11.73 -49.37
C LYS A 23 15.94 -12.29 -48.20
N LEU A 24 17.23 -11.98 -48.07
CA LEU A 24 17.98 -12.20 -46.83
C LEU A 24 17.39 -11.34 -45.72
N LYS A 25 16.33 -11.89 -45.11
CA LYS A 25 16.05 -11.89 -43.69
C LYS A 25 16.36 -10.55 -43.02
N LYS A 26 15.56 -9.52 -43.34
CA LYS A 26 15.23 -8.51 -42.32
C LYS A 26 14.54 -9.27 -41.20
N GLU A 27 15.32 -9.80 -40.26
CA GLU A 27 14.77 -10.28 -39.00
C GLU A 27 13.94 -9.11 -38.45
N PRO A 28 12.63 -9.31 -38.24
CA PRO A 28 11.79 -8.22 -37.77
C PRO A 28 12.40 -7.77 -36.45
N MET A 29 12.85 -6.51 -36.43
CA MET A 29 13.36 -5.84 -35.25
C MET A 29 12.36 -6.10 -34.13
N LYS A 30 12.70 -7.01 -33.21
CA LYS A 30 11.81 -7.44 -32.14
C LYS A 30 11.42 -6.17 -31.42
N SER A 31 10.16 -5.79 -31.55
CA SER A 31 9.62 -4.56 -30.96
C SER A 31 10.07 -4.53 -29.49
N PRO A 32 10.77 -3.48 -29.01
CA PRO A 32 11.25 -3.42 -27.62
C PRO A 32 10.10 -3.34 -26.59
N ILE A 33 8.86 -3.61 -26.99
CA ILE A 33 7.62 -3.45 -26.23
C ILE A 33 6.98 -4.82 -25.90
N GLU A 34 7.37 -5.93 -26.54
CA GLU A 34 6.77 -7.25 -26.26
C GLU A 34 7.07 -7.76 -24.84
N ASP A 35 8.22 -7.39 -24.28
CA ASP A 35 8.52 -7.62 -22.87
C ASP A 35 8.09 -6.39 -22.06
N THR A 36 6.79 -6.06 -22.12
CA THR A 36 6.18 -5.20 -21.11
C THR A 36 6.46 -5.89 -19.78
N VAL A 37 7.42 -5.38 -19.00
CA VAL A 37 7.92 -6.02 -17.78
C VAL A 37 6.77 -6.11 -16.78
N GLU A 38 6.00 -7.18 -16.85
CA GLU A 38 4.93 -7.49 -15.90
C GLU A 38 5.58 -8.11 -14.67
N LYS A 39 5.93 -7.27 -13.69
CA LYS A 39 6.34 -7.78 -12.38
C LYS A 39 5.08 -8.08 -11.58
N MET A 40 4.93 -9.35 -11.21
CA MET A 40 3.90 -9.82 -10.28
C MET A 40 4.44 -9.86 -8.86
N LEU A 41 3.95 -8.98 -7.99
CA LEU A 41 4.24 -9.01 -6.56
C LEU A 41 3.17 -9.84 -5.83
N ARG A 42 3.57 -10.78 -4.97
CA ARG A 42 2.62 -11.50 -4.11
C ARG A 42 2.12 -10.57 -3.02
N ILE A 43 0.81 -10.54 -2.78
CA ILE A 43 0.23 -9.66 -1.75
C ILE A 43 0.81 -9.93 -0.35
N ARG A 44 1.24 -11.15 -0.07
CA ARG A 44 1.89 -11.53 1.20
C ARG A 44 3.09 -10.63 1.53
N TRP A 45 3.92 -10.29 0.55
CA TRP A 45 5.05 -9.37 0.76
C TRP A 45 4.58 -7.96 1.11
N VAL A 46 3.53 -7.49 0.42
CA VAL A 46 2.91 -6.19 0.70
C VAL A 46 2.33 -6.16 2.11
N VAL A 47 1.71 -7.25 2.56
CA VAL A 47 1.17 -7.34 3.93
C VAL A 47 2.30 -7.36 4.97
N CYS A 48 3.38 -8.12 4.74
CA CYS A 48 4.51 -8.13 5.67
C CYS A 48 5.12 -6.73 5.84
N LEU A 49 5.35 -6.01 4.74
CA LEU A 49 5.96 -4.67 4.78
C LEU A 49 4.95 -3.57 5.18
N GLY A 50 3.69 -3.70 4.78
CA GLY A 50 2.63 -2.72 4.99
C GLY A 50 1.81 -2.91 6.26
N ALA A 51 2.01 -3.98 7.02
CA ALA A 51 1.29 -4.25 8.27
C ALA A 51 2.22 -4.69 9.39
N LEU A 52 2.98 -5.78 9.18
CA LEU A 52 3.78 -6.37 10.26
C LEU A 52 5.04 -5.57 10.58
N LEU A 53 5.72 -5.02 9.57
CA LEU A 53 6.94 -4.25 9.73
C LEU A 53 6.82 -3.04 10.68
N PRO A 54 5.84 -2.13 10.54
CA PRO A 54 5.71 -1.00 11.48
C PRO A 54 5.38 -1.47 12.89
N GLY A 55 4.53 -2.49 13.06
CA GLY A 55 4.20 -3.03 14.38
C GLY A 55 5.43 -3.64 15.06
N ALA A 56 6.10 -4.58 14.39
CA ALA A 56 7.32 -5.20 14.90
C ALA A 56 8.43 -4.16 15.15
N GLY A 57 8.55 -3.19 14.26
CA GLY A 57 9.45 -2.05 14.37
C GLY A 57 9.21 -1.22 15.63
N CYS A 58 7.95 -0.88 15.91
CA CYS A 58 7.56 -0.13 17.10
C CYS A 58 7.90 -0.90 18.38
N TYR A 59 7.50 -2.17 18.47
CA TYR A 59 7.83 -3.01 19.63
C TYR A 59 9.32 -3.18 19.82
N PHE A 60 10.09 -3.32 18.72
CA PHE A 60 11.54 -3.38 18.78
C PHE A 60 12.15 -2.11 19.37
N VAL A 61 11.74 -0.91 18.92
CA VAL A 61 12.31 0.34 19.46
C VAL A 61 11.90 0.60 20.90
N VAL A 62 10.69 0.21 21.31
CA VAL A 62 10.27 0.27 22.71
C VAL A 62 11.10 -0.69 23.55
N ALA A 63 11.22 -1.96 23.14
CA ALA A 63 12.05 -2.95 23.84
C ALA A 63 13.52 -2.53 23.92
N TYR A 64 14.07 -1.97 22.84
CA TYR A 64 15.43 -1.44 22.82
C TYR A 64 15.62 -0.34 23.87
N THR A 65 14.64 0.54 24.02
CA THR A 65 14.67 1.59 25.04
C THR A 65 14.79 0.99 26.44
N TYR A 66 13.99 -0.04 26.75
CA TYR A 66 14.04 -0.69 28.07
C TYR A 66 15.33 -1.49 28.31
N LEU A 67 15.88 -2.13 27.28
CA LEU A 67 17.06 -2.98 27.43
C LEU A 67 18.37 -2.18 27.49
N PHE A 68 18.50 -1.13 26.68
CA PHE A 68 19.77 -0.41 26.50
C PHE A 68 19.76 1.02 27.01
N GLN A 69 18.58 1.58 27.31
CA GLN A 69 18.43 2.96 27.77
C GLN A 69 17.54 3.05 29.01
N PHE A 70 17.62 2.04 29.88
CA PHE A 70 16.83 1.96 31.10
C PHE A 70 16.96 3.21 31.97
N GLU A 71 18.16 3.79 32.08
CA GLU A 71 18.39 5.04 32.84
C GLU A 71 17.58 6.24 32.33
N LYS A 72 17.28 6.29 31.02
CA LYS A 72 16.42 7.33 30.44
C LYS A 72 14.96 7.13 30.84
N VAL A 73 14.54 5.86 30.91
CA VAL A 73 13.18 5.50 31.32
C VAL A 73 13.00 5.72 32.82
N SER A 74 13.97 5.34 33.65
CA SER A 74 13.88 5.47 35.11
C SER A 74 13.89 6.94 35.58
N ASN A 75 14.58 7.82 34.85
CA ASN A 75 14.64 9.26 35.16
C ASN A 75 13.67 10.09 34.30
N PHE A 76 12.68 9.45 33.67
CA PHE A 76 11.77 10.12 32.75
C PHE A 76 10.82 11.06 33.50
N THR A 77 10.97 12.37 33.28
CA THR A 77 10.15 13.43 33.86
C THR A 77 9.69 14.37 32.76
N GLU A 78 8.43 14.23 32.34
CA GLU A 78 7.90 15.08 31.25
C GLU A 78 7.21 16.33 31.77
N CYS A 79 6.48 16.22 32.88
CA CYS A 79 5.65 17.30 33.35
C CYS A 79 6.49 18.31 34.14
N LYS A 80 6.84 19.44 33.51
CA LYS A 80 7.50 20.58 34.18
C LYS A 80 6.70 21.09 35.38
N GLU A 81 5.38 21.01 35.30
CA GLU A 81 4.44 21.46 36.33
C GLU A 81 4.33 20.48 37.50
N CYS A 82 4.68 19.21 37.27
CA CYS A 82 4.59 18.14 38.26
C CYS A 82 5.97 17.46 38.43
N PRO A 83 6.96 18.16 39.01
CA PRO A 83 8.27 17.59 39.29
C PRO A 83 8.14 16.41 40.26
N ASN A 84 8.98 15.37 40.08
CA ASN A 84 9.06 14.16 40.90
C ASN A 84 8.03 13.03 40.64
N MET A 85 7.38 13.00 39.47
CA MET A 85 6.56 11.84 39.10
C MET A 85 7.41 10.72 38.49
N ASN A 86 7.38 9.54 39.11
CA ASN A 86 7.97 8.33 38.55
C ASN A 86 7.02 7.74 37.51
N ILE A 87 7.29 8.01 36.23
CA ILE A 87 6.60 7.40 35.10
C ILE A 87 7.35 6.13 34.71
N THR A 88 6.65 4.99 34.67
CA THR A 88 7.26 3.69 34.35
C THR A 88 7.18 3.35 32.87
N LEU A 89 6.20 3.92 32.15
CA LEU A 89 5.94 3.65 30.74
C LEU A 89 5.92 4.96 29.93
N PRO A 90 7.04 5.31 29.28
CA PRO A 90 7.07 6.45 28.38
C PRO A 90 6.19 6.15 27.15
N PRO A 91 5.49 7.16 26.60
CA PRO A 91 4.71 7.03 25.37
C PRO A 91 5.58 6.59 24.21
N VAL A 92 4.96 5.92 23.23
CA VAL A 92 5.66 5.38 22.05
C VAL A 92 6.41 6.49 21.33
N SER A 93 5.82 7.68 21.28
CA SER A 93 6.36 8.89 20.65
C SER A 93 7.76 9.30 21.14
N TYR A 94 8.17 9.00 22.37
CA TYR A 94 9.54 9.26 22.85
C TYR A 94 10.55 8.31 22.20
N SER A 95 10.21 7.02 22.16
CA SER A 95 11.05 5.99 21.54
C SER A 95 11.18 6.19 20.03
N ILE A 96 10.12 6.62 19.34
CA ILE A 96 10.16 6.79 17.88
C ILE A 96 10.65 8.17 17.41
N GLY A 97 10.50 9.22 18.22
CA GLY A 97 10.70 10.61 17.79
C GLY A 97 11.90 11.32 18.41
N ILE A 98 12.28 10.98 19.63
CA ILE A 98 13.28 11.75 20.41
C ILE A 98 14.54 10.91 20.64
N TRP A 99 14.38 9.68 21.11
CA TRP A 99 15.50 8.87 21.54
C TRP A 99 16.26 8.22 20.37
N GLN A 100 17.58 8.30 20.45
CA GLN A 100 18.51 7.76 19.46
C GLN A 100 19.23 6.55 20.06
N PRO A 101 19.47 5.48 19.27
CA PRO A 101 19.33 5.39 17.81
C PRO A 101 17.92 5.03 17.28
N GLN A 102 16.95 4.78 18.16
CA GLN A 102 15.61 4.28 17.84
C GLN A 102 14.87 5.15 16.80
N LYS A 103 14.97 6.47 16.92
CA LYS A 103 14.42 7.42 15.94
C LYS A 103 14.81 7.08 14.51
N TYR A 104 16.10 6.83 14.26
CA TYR A 104 16.59 6.53 12.91
C TYR A 104 16.08 5.19 12.39
N ILE A 105 16.03 4.18 13.26
CA ILE A 105 15.48 2.86 12.93
C ILE A 105 14.00 2.99 12.54
N TRP A 106 13.23 3.73 13.34
CA TRP A 106 11.82 4.01 13.06
C TRP A 106 11.62 4.75 11.75
N MET A 107 12.41 5.81 11.48
CA MET A 107 12.34 6.53 10.19
C MET A 107 12.58 5.61 9.00
N MET A 108 13.59 4.74 9.07
CA MET A 108 13.88 3.77 7.99
C MET A 108 12.71 2.80 7.78
N ILE A 109 12.10 2.31 8.87
CA ILE A 109 10.90 1.49 8.82
C ILE A 109 9.76 2.22 8.12
N MET A 110 9.51 3.50 8.47
CA MET A 110 8.46 4.31 7.86
C MET A 110 8.66 4.48 6.35
N PHE A 111 9.89 4.71 5.88
CA PHE A 111 10.20 4.80 4.45
C PHE A 111 9.85 3.51 3.69
N ILE A 112 10.10 2.34 4.29
CA ILE A 112 9.80 1.04 3.67
C ILE A 112 8.31 0.71 3.78
N HIS A 113 7.66 1.10 4.87
CA HIS A 113 6.28 0.74 5.21
C HIS A 113 5.22 1.50 4.38
N VAL A 114 5.42 2.81 4.15
CA VAL A 114 4.38 3.69 3.56
C VAL A 114 3.95 3.22 2.16
N PRO A 115 4.85 2.91 1.21
CA PRO A 115 4.39 2.49 -0.12
C PRO A 115 3.58 1.18 -0.12
N PRO A 116 4.02 0.10 0.57
CA PRO A 116 3.20 -1.09 0.81
C PRO A 116 1.85 -0.81 1.44
N ARG A 117 1.78 0.11 2.41
CA ARG A 117 0.52 0.50 3.07
C ARG A 117 -0.48 1.09 2.07
N LEU A 118 -0.01 1.90 1.12
CA LEU A 118 -0.89 2.50 0.10
C LEU A 118 -1.51 1.46 -0.85
N PHE A 119 -0.88 0.29 -1.05
CA PHE A 119 -1.48 -0.78 -1.86
C PHE A 119 -2.76 -1.37 -1.24
N PHE A 120 -2.96 -1.24 0.08
CA PHE A 120 -4.21 -1.67 0.72
C PHE A 120 -5.41 -0.87 0.22
N LEU A 121 -5.22 0.40 -0.18
CA LEU A 121 -6.27 1.18 -0.82
C LEU A 121 -6.71 0.51 -2.12
N MET A 122 -5.76 0.16 -2.98
CA MET A 122 -6.07 -0.48 -4.26
C MET A 122 -6.77 -1.83 -4.05
N LEU A 123 -6.29 -2.62 -3.09
CA LEU A 123 -6.82 -3.93 -2.77
C LEU A 123 -8.27 -3.86 -2.29
N TYR A 124 -8.53 -3.09 -1.23
CA TYR A 124 -9.87 -3.02 -0.66
C TYR A 124 -10.84 -2.21 -1.53
N ARG A 125 -10.37 -1.18 -2.24
CA ARG A 125 -11.19 -0.50 -3.25
C ARG A 125 -11.73 -1.49 -4.27
N ARG A 126 -10.88 -2.38 -4.78
CA ARG A 126 -11.29 -3.38 -5.77
C ARG A 126 -12.24 -4.42 -5.16
N LEU A 127 -11.94 -4.92 -3.96
CA LEU A 127 -12.82 -5.88 -3.27
C LEU A 127 -14.23 -5.30 -3.10
N PHE A 128 -14.34 -4.09 -2.55
CA PHE A 128 -15.64 -3.51 -2.22
C PHE A 128 -16.41 -2.99 -3.42
N LEU A 129 -15.74 -2.63 -4.52
CA LEU A 129 -16.41 -2.32 -5.79
C LEU A 129 -17.00 -3.58 -6.45
N ILE A 130 -16.29 -4.71 -6.41
CA ILE A 130 -16.78 -5.98 -6.97
C ILE A 130 -17.96 -6.51 -6.15
N SER A 131 -17.88 -6.36 -4.83
CA SER A 131 -18.89 -6.86 -3.88
C SER A 131 -20.01 -5.86 -3.64
N ALA A 132 -20.06 -4.74 -4.37
CA ALA A 132 -20.98 -3.65 -4.09
C ALA A 132 -22.45 -4.06 -4.36
N PRO A 133 -23.31 -4.11 -3.33
CA PRO A 133 -24.76 -4.22 -3.56
C PRO A 133 -25.28 -2.93 -4.22
N LYS A 134 -26.51 -2.97 -4.75
CA LYS A 134 -27.23 -1.80 -5.31
C LYS A 134 -27.71 -0.82 -4.22
N SER A 135 -26.87 -0.53 -3.23
CA SER A 135 -27.16 0.34 -2.10
C SER A 135 -26.33 1.61 -2.15
N VAL A 136 -27.01 2.77 -2.14
CA VAL A 136 -26.36 4.09 -2.06
C VAL A 136 -25.56 4.24 -0.76
N TRP A 137 -26.06 3.68 0.34
CA TRP A 137 -25.37 3.72 1.63
C TRP A 137 -24.04 2.97 1.58
N TYR A 138 -24.01 1.79 0.98
CA TYR A 138 -22.78 1.02 0.82
C TYR A 138 -21.73 1.82 0.02
N ALA A 139 -22.13 2.46 -1.08
CA ALA A 139 -21.24 3.30 -1.88
C ALA A 139 -20.69 4.50 -1.09
N ARG A 140 -21.52 5.15 -0.26
CA ARG A 140 -21.09 6.25 0.62
C ARG A 140 -20.11 5.78 1.70
N VAL A 141 -20.40 4.67 2.38
CA VAL A 141 -19.47 4.10 3.38
C VAL A 141 -18.14 3.72 2.73
N ASN A 142 -18.17 3.10 1.56
CA ASN A 142 -16.95 2.77 0.81
C ASN A 142 -16.16 4.03 0.43
N TYR A 143 -16.83 5.10 0.02
CA TYR A 143 -16.16 6.38 -0.28
C TYR A 143 -15.46 6.96 0.94
N VAL A 144 -16.14 7.05 2.09
CA VAL A 144 -15.55 7.55 3.34
C VAL A 144 -14.39 6.66 3.78
N TYR A 145 -14.54 5.33 3.67
CA TYR A 145 -13.49 4.37 3.95
C TYR A 145 -12.24 4.59 3.09
N MET A 146 -12.39 4.93 1.81
CA MET A 146 -11.24 5.28 0.95
C MET A 146 -10.52 6.54 1.43
N LEU A 147 -11.27 7.55 1.93
CA LEU A 147 -10.67 8.76 2.48
C LEU A 147 -9.89 8.47 3.78
N THR A 148 -10.46 7.68 4.69
CA THR A 148 -9.79 7.32 5.94
C THR A 148 -8.58 6.43 5.72
N LEU A 149 -8.58 5.58 4.67
CA LEU A 149 -7.39 4.82 4.28
C LEU A 149 -6.26 5.70 3.73
N TRP A 150 -6.57 6.82 3.08
CA TRP A 150 -5.56 7.81 2.68
C TRP A 150 -5.03 8.62 3.88
N ALA A 151 -5.92 9.04 4.77
CA ALA A 151 -5.59 9.92 5.88
C ALA A 151 -4.80 9.22 7.00
N GLU A 152 -5.09 7.94 7.28
CA GLU A 152 -4.41 7.15 8.32
C GLU A 152 -2.87 7.13 8.18
N PRO A 153 -2.27 6.71 7.05
CA PRO A 153 -0.82 6.72 6.91
C PRO A 153 -0.23 8.14 6.91
N LEU A 154 -0.98 9.16 6.48
CA LEU A 154 -0.53 10.56 6.57
C LEU A 154 -0.43 11.02 8.03
N GLY A 155 -1.40 10.66 8.86
CA GLY A 155 -1.34 10.89 10.31
C GLY A 155 -0.12 10.19 10.93
N LEU A 156 0.13 8.93 10.56
CA LEU A 156 1.27 8.16 11.05
C LEU A 156 2.61 8.79 10.64
N VAL A 157 2.72 9.30 9.41
CA VAL A 157 3.92 10.02 8.95
C VAL A 157 4.08 11.32 9.72
N LEU A 158 3.00 12.09 9.92
CA LEU A 158 3.05 13.38 10.63
C LEU A 158 3.53 13.21 12.08
N VAL A 159 2.96 12.25 12.83
CA VAL A 159 3.36 11.97 14.23
C VAL A 159 4.78 11.41 14.32
N SER A 160 5.27 10.76 13.26
CA SER A 160 6.62 10.21 13.21
C SER A 160 7.68 11.27 12.89
N VAL A 161 7.38 12.19 11.97
CA VAL A 161 8.32 13.22 11.50
C VAL A 161 8.40 14.40 12.48
N VAL A 162 7.26 14.82 13.02
CA VAL A 162 7.21 15.92 14.00
C VAL A 162 7.35 15.33 15.39
N ASP A 163 8.51 15.52 16.01
CA ASP A 163 8.71 15.12 17.39
C ASP A 163 8.01 16.06 18.39
N ILE A 164 7.78 15.55 19.59
CA ILE A 164 7.04 16.22 20.67
C ILE A 164 7.67 17.59 21.00
N ASN A 165 9.00 17.66 21.01
CA ASN A 165 9.75 18.86 21.38
C ASN A 165 9.76 19.92 20.27
N GLY A 166 9.75 19.50 19.00
CA GLY A 166 9.75 20.36 17.83
C GLY A 166 8.38 20.96 17.51
N GLY A 167 7.29 20.32 17.94
CA GLY A 167 5.94 20.84 17.71
C GLY A 167 4.83 19.96 18.29
N PHE A 168 4.60 20.07 19.60
CA PHE A 168 3.58 19.27 20.31
C PHE A 168 2.20 19.28 19.65
N ILE A 169 1.70 20.45 19.23
CA ILE A 169 0.36 20.57 18.63
C ILE A 169 0.26 19.78 17.32
N LEU A 170 1.26 19.87 16.46
CA LEU A 170 1.30 19.14 15.19
C LEU A 170 1.50 17.64 15.41
N HIS A 171 2.31 17.26 16.40
CA HIS A 171 2.48 15.88 16.82
C HIS A 171 1.15 15.28 17.30
N ALA A 172 0.47 15.96 18.22
CA ALA A 172 -0.83 15.55 18.75
C ALA A 172 -1.91 15.49 17.66
N LEU A 173 -1.89 16.41 16.70
CA LEU A 173 -2.77 16.37 15.54
C LEU A 173 -2.49 15.15 14.65
N GLY A 174 -1.22 14.83 14.39
CA GLY A 174 -0.83 13.64 13.65
C GLY A 174 -1.30 12.35 14.33
N PHE A 175 -1.11 12.27 15.64
CA PHE A 175 -1.61 11.17 16.46
C PHE A 175 -3.14 11.05 16.38
N ALA A 176 -3.86 12.16 16.55
CA ALA A 176 -5.31 12.19 16.48
C ALA A 176 -5.83 11.75 15.10
N ILE A 177 -5.25 12.26 14.01
CA ILE A 177 -5.62 11.85 12.65
C ILE A 177 -5.39 10.35 12.47
N TRP A 178 -4.24 9.83 12.90
CA TRP A 178 -3.90 8.42 12.78
C TRP A 178 -4.90 7.53 13.53
N ILE A 179 -5.11 7.77 14.82
CA ILE A 179 -5.95 6.92 15.66
C ILE A 179 -7.43 6.98 15.28
N ILE A 180 -7.95 8.17 14.94
CA ILE A 180 -9.33 8.36 14.49
C ILE A 180 -9.53 7.65 13.15
N CYS A 181 -8.66 7.92 12.16
CA CYS A 181 -8.80 7.30 10.84
C CYS A 181 -8.63 5.79 10.91
N PHE A 182 -7.72 5.28 11.75
CA PHE A 182 -7.54 3.84 11.95
C PHE A 182 -8.80 3.17 12.53
N ASN A 183 -9.41 3.74 13.56
CA ASN A 183 -10.63 3.19 14.15
C ASN A 183 -11.82 3.22 13.16
N PHE A 184 -11.97 4.30 12.39
CA PHE A 184 -12.95 4.35 11.31
C PHE A 184 -12.63 3.36 10.18
N ASN A 185 -11.36 3.17 9.84
CA ASN A 185 -10.94 2.15 8.87
C ASN A 185 -11.38 0.76 9.31
N MET A 186 -11.19 0.41 10.59
CA MET A 186 -11.67 -0.86 11.13
C MET A 186 -13.19 -0.98 11.06
N LEU A 187 -13.91 0.05 11.56
CA LEU A 187 -15.38 0.08 11.57
C LEU A 187 -15.96 -0.08 10.16
N PHE A 188 -15.52 0.74 9.21
CA PHE A 188 -16.06 0.70 7.85
C PHE A 188 -15.66 -0.57 7.13
N ASN A 189 -14.44 -1.09 7.33
CA ASN A 189 -14.05 -2.37 6.74
C ASN A 189 -14.95 -3.51 7.25
N ILE A 190 -15.27 -3.55 8.54
CA ILE A 190 -16.20 -4.55 9.12
C ILE A 190 -17.60 -4.42 8.52
N ILE A 191 -18.13 -3.21 8.43
CA ILE A 191 -19.45 -2.91 7.85
C ILE A 191 -19.48 -3.34 6.37
N LEU A 192 -18.47 -2.97 5.59
CA LEU A 192 -18.42 -3.28 4.16
C LEU A 192 -18.27 -4.79 3.90
N HIS A 193 -17.49 -5.51 4.71
CA HIS A 193 -17.44 -6.97 4.61
C HIS A 193 -18.79 -7.62 4.91
N HIS A 194 -19.54 -7.10 5.89
CA HIS A 194 -20.83 -7.63 6.24
C HIS A 194 -21.89 -7.36 5.17
N PHE A 195 -22.10 -6.11 4.79
CA PHE A 195 -23.16 -5.74 3.84
C PHE A 195 -22.77 -6.00 2.37
N GLY A 196 -21.49 -6.19 2.08
CA GLY A 196 -21.01 -6.61 0.77
C GLY A 196 -21.15 -8.11 0.49
N GLY A 197 -21.56 -8.91 1.48
CA GLY A 197 -21.63 -10.37 1.34
C GLY A 197 -20.25 -11.05 1.25
N CYS A 198 -19.16 -10.33 1.57
CA CYS A 198 -17.80 -10.88 1.52
C CYS A 198 -17.57 -12.01 2.54
N ARG A 199 -18.35 -12.03 3.62
CA ARG A 199 -18.29 -13.03 4.70
C ARG A 199 -18.70 -14.42 4.23
N ASP A 200 -19.71 -14.49 3.37
CA ASP A 200 -20.36 -15.74 2.96
C ASP A 200 -19.60 -16.46 1.83
N VAL A 201 -18.48 -15.88 1.37
CA VAL A 201 -17.67 -16.45 0.28
C VAL A 201 -16.89 -17.69 0.72
N HIS A 202 -16.35 -17.69 1.95
CA HIS A 202 -15.54 -18.78 2.49
C HIS A 202 -15.45 -18.68 4.03
N ASP A 203 -15.32 -19.81 4.73
CA ASP A 203 -15.24 -19.86 6.20
C ASP A 203 -14.09 -19.01 6.77
N THR A 204 -12.99 -18.89 6.02
CA THR A 204 -11.87 -18.01 6.38
C THR A 204 -12.30 -16.56 6.44
N MET A 205 -13.17 -16.08 5.53
CA MET A 205 -13.63 -14.70 5.52
C MET A 205 -14.55 -14.39 6.71
N GLU A 206 -15.40 -15.35 7.11
CA GLU A 206 -16.19 -15.23 8.33
C GLU A 206 -15.29 -15.20 9.57
N THR A 207 -14.28 -16.07 9.62
CA THR A 207 -13.31 -16.12 10.73
C THR A 207 -12.51 -14.82 10.83
N THR A 208 -11.97 -14.31 9.72
CA THR A 208 -11.23 -13.05 9.69
C THR A 208 -12.12 -11.87 10.07
N TRP A 209 -13.39 -11.86 9.63
CA TRP A 209 -14.35 -10.84 10.02
C TRP A 209 -14.63 -10.83 11.53
N ARG A 210 -14.79 -12.00 12.17
CA ARG A 210 -14.95 -12.10 13.63
C ARG A 210 -13.72 -11.58 14.38
N ILE A 211 -12.52 -11.94 13.92
CA ILE A 211 -11.26 -11.45 14.50
C ILE A 211 -11.18 -9.92 14.34
N LYS A 212 -11.52 -9.37 13.17
CA LYS A 212 -11.59 -7.92 12.95
C LYS A 212 -12.52 -7.23 13.93
N CYS A 213 -13.69 -7.82 14.23
CA CYS A 213 -14.61 -7.27 15.22
C CYS A 213 -14.00 -7.21 16.62
N VAL A 214 -13.28 -8.25 17.05
CA VAL A 214 -12.60 -8.26 18.36
C VAL A 214 -11.50 -7.19 18.40
N ILE A 215 -10.67 -7.08 17.35
CA ILE A 215 -9.62 -6.05 17.27
C ILE A 215 -10.23 -4.65 17.31
N PHE A 216 -11.34 -4.42 16.58
CA PHE A 216 -12.04 -3.15 16.59
C PHE A 216 -12.57 -2.79 17.97
N LEU A 217 -13.14 -3.74 18.72
CA LEU A 217 -13.63 -3.46 20.08
C LEU A 217 -12.47 -3.06 21.01
N VAL A 218 -11.35 -3.78 20.97
CA VAL A 218 -10.16 -3.45 21.77
C VAL A 218 -9.60 -2.09 21.38
N GLY A 219 -9.40 -1.86 20.08
CA GLY A 219 -8.94 -0.58 19.55
C GLY A 219 -9.85 0.57 19.94
N TYR A 220 -11.17 0.42 19.76
CA TYR A 220 -12.15 1.45 20.11
C TYR A 220 -12.05 1.91 21.58
N PHE A 221 -11.96 0.97 22.52
CA PHE A 221 -11.81 1.34 23.93
C PHE A 221 -10.44 1.98 24.23
N CYS A 222 -9.37 1.53 23.58
CA CYS A 222 -8.05 2.16 23.70
C CYS A 222 -8.09 3.59 23.13
N ALA A 223 -8.64 3.79 21.94
CA ALA A 223 -8.82 5.09 21.31
C ALA A 223 -9.56 6.08 22.21
N ILE A 224 -10.71 5.69 22.77
CA ILE A 224 -11.51 6.55 23.65
C ILE A 224 -10.78 6.83 24.98
N SER A 225 -9.95 5.90 25.46
CA SER A 225 -9.17 6.15 26.68
C SER A 225 -8.14 7.28 26.50
N THR A 226 -7.50 7.39 25.33
CA THR A 226 -6.41 8.37 25.10
C THR A 226 -6.80 9.86 25.28
N PRO A 227 -7.92 10.38 24.75
CA PRO A 227 -8.35 11.76 24.99
C PRO A 227 -8.91 11.98 26.40
N ILE A 228 -9.04 10.93 27.22
CA ILE A 228 -9.43 11.06 28.63
C ILE A 228 -8.19 11.05 29.51
N THR A 229 -7.30 10.09 29.32
CA THR A 229 -6.17 9.83 30.21
C THR A 229 -5.07 10.88 30.08
N TYR A 230 -4.77 11.35 28.87
CA TYR A 230 -3.73 12.37 28.67
C TYR A 230 -4.14 13.73 29.27
N PRO A 231 -5.34 14.30 28.99
CA PRO A 231 -5.77 15.52 29.67
C PRO A 231 -5.89 15.36 31.18
N TYR A 232 -6.37 14.21 31.66
CA TYR A 232 -6.44 13.92 33.10
C TYR A 232 -5.05 13.92 33.74
N PHE A 233 -4.05 13.32 33.07
CA PHE A 233 -2.66 13.40 33.52
C PHE A 233 -2.18 14.84 33.63
N THR A 234 -2.43 15.67 32.60
CA THR A 234 -2.00 17.08 32.61
C THR A 234 -2.69 17.90 33.70
N ALA A 235 -3.95 17.60 34.01
CA ALA A 235 -4.72 18.35 35.01
C ALA A 235 -4.44 17.91 36.45
N HIS A 236 -4.16 16.62 36.67
CA HIS A 236 -4.08 16.03 38.02
C HIS A 236 -2.71 15.47 38.39
N CYS A 237 -1.68 15.63 37.55
CA CYS A 237 -0.36 15.04 37.78
C CYS A 237 -0.44 13.54 38.13
N SER A 238 -1.27 12.77 37.41
CA SER A 238 -1.49 11.35 37.73
C SER A 238 -0.57 10.44 36.93
N PRO A 239 0.44 9.79 37.54
CA PRO A 239 1.32 8.86 36.83
C PRO A 239 0.56 7.64 36.30
N TYR A 240 -0.50 7.22 37.00
CA TYR A 240 -1.36 6.12 36.55
C TYR A 240 -2.09 6.46 35.25
N ALA A 241 -2.59 7.69 35.12
CA ALA A 241 -3.27 8.12 33.90
C ALA A 241 -2.29 8.18 32.70
N TYR A 242 -1.07 8.66 32.95
CA TYR A 242 -0.04 8.68 31.91
C TYR A 242 0.39 7.28 31.47
N ASN A 243 0.59 6.36 32.41
CA ASN A 243 0.89 4.98 32.08
C ASN A 243 -0.26 4.32 31.28
N LEU A 244 -1.51 4.61 31.62
CA LEU A 244 -2.67 4.09 30.88
C LEU A 244 -2.74 4.67 29.46
N PHE A 245 -2.42 5.96 29.29
CA PHE A 245 -2.26 6.59 27.98
C PHE A 245 -1.19 5.87 27.15
N SER A 246 0.02 5.71 27.67
CA SER A 246 1.13 5.05 26.96
C SER A 246 0.82 3.58 26.64
N LEU A 247 0.12 2.88 27.53
CA LEU A 247 -0.30 1.49 27.29
C LEU A 247 -1.34 1.41 26.17
N ALA A 248 -2.32 2.33 26.15
CA ALA A 248 -3.32 2.40 25.09
C ALA A 248 -2.67 2.66 23.72
N GLU A 249 -1.68 3.56 23.65
CA GLU A 249 -0.90 3.77 22.41
C GLU A 249 -0.24 2.48 21.91
N LEU A 250 0.40 1.74 22.82
CA LEU A 250 1.09 0.50 22.47
C LEU A 250 0.12 -0.56 21.95
N ILE A 251 -1.04 -0.71 22.60
CA ILE A 251 -2.10 -1.63 22.17
C ILE A 251 -2.65 -1.22 20.81
N GLU A 252 -2.86 0.06 20.55
CA GLU A 252 -3.36 0.57 19.27
C GLU A 252 -2.40 0.29 18.11
N VAL A 253 -1.08 0.44 18.33
CA VAL A 253 -0.08 0.04 17.33
C VAL A 253 -0.16 -1.46 17.04
N GLY A 254 -0.34 -2.28 18.09
CA GLY A 254 -0.59 -3.72 17.95
C GLY A 254 -1.84 -4.03 17.14
N CYS A 255 -2.97 -3.39 17.48
CA CYS A 255 -4.24 -3.54 16.78
C CYS A 255 -4.11 -3.14 15.30
N ASN A 256 -3.39 -2.05 15.00
CA ASN A 256 -3.12 -1.62 13.62
C ASN A 256 -2.34 -2.67 12.84
N SER A 257 -1.24 -3.16 13.38
CA SER A 257 -0.44 -4.21 12.74
C SER A 257 -1.27 -5.48 12.48
N LEU A 258 -1.98 -5.95 13.51
CA LEU A 258 -2.80 -7.16 13.44
C LEU A 258 -3.95 -7.00 12.44
N PHE A 259 -4.69 -5.90 12.49
CA PHE A 259 -5.84 -5.66 11.62
C PHE A 259 -5.46 -5.74 10.13
N TYR A 260 -4.36 -5.08 9.73
CA TYR A 260 -3.92 -5.11 8.34
C TYR A 260 -3.19 -6.42 7.98
N SER A 261 -2.64 -7.14 8.95
CA SER A 261 -2.04 -8.46 8.72
C SER A 261 -3.08 -9.50 8.29
N ILE A 262 -4.36 -9.31 8.65
CA ILE A 262 -5.47 -10.20 8.27
C ILE A 262 -5.62 -10.33 6.75
N ALA A 263 -5.23 -9.30 5.99
CA ALA A 263 -5.22 -9.37 4.53
C ALA A 263 -4.36 -10.51 3.98
N TYR A 264 -3.39 -11.02 4.76
CA TYR A 264 -2.63 -12.22 4.41
C TYR A 264 -3.53 -13.45 4.21
N PHE A 265 -4.57 -13.58 5.05
CA PHE A 265 -5.52 -14.69 5.05
C PHE A 265 -6.71 -14.46 4.11
N GLU A 266 -7.14 -13.21 3.93
CA GLU A 266 -8.24 -12.87 3.03
C GLU A 266 -7.85 -12.99 1.54
N PHE A 267 -6.57 -12.79 1.22
CA PHE A 267 -6.09 -12.74 -0.16
C PHE A 267 -4.94 -13.72 -0.46
N PRO A 268 -5.08 -15.03 -0.17
CA PRO A 268 -3.94 -15.96 -0.16
C PRO A 268 -3.28 -16.16 -1.53
N LYS A 269 -4.07 -16.03 -2.62
CA LYS A 269 -3.63 -16.23 -4.02
C LYS A 269 -3.53 -14.94 -4.83
N THR A 270 -3.79 -13.78 -4.22
CA THR A 270 -3.83 -12.50 -4.93
C THR A 270 -2.42 -12.01 -5.27
N ARG A 271 -2.28 -11.51 -6.50
CA ARG A 271 -1.04 -10.92 -7.02
C ARG A 271 -1.32 -9.51 -7.53
N ILE A 272 -0.35 -8.63 -7.36
CA ILE A 272 -0.35 -7.28 -7.91
C ILE A 272 0.50 -7.31 -9.17
N THR A 273 -0.12 -7.06 -10.31
CA THR A 273 0.60 -6.90 -11.58
C THR A 273 0.90 -5.42 -11.78
N ILE A 274 2.19 -5.09 -11.85
CA ILE A 274 2.67 -3.75 -12.22
C ILE A 274 3.17 -3.86 -13.65
N GLY A 275 2.55 -3.09 -14.55
CA GLY A 275 2.89 -3.10 -15.97
C GLY A 275 2.68 -1.74 -16.60
N ILE A 276 3.41 -1.46 -17.67
CA ILE A 276 3.26 -0.24 -18.47
C ILE A 276 2.21 -0.54 -19.54
N LYS A 277 1.11 0.20 -19.55
CA LYS A 277 0.15 0.10 -20.66
C LYS A 277 0.81 0.69 -21.91
N SER A 278 1.20 -0.14 -22.87
CA SER A 278 1.73 0.34 -24.14
C SER A 278 0.64 1.14 -24.87
N VAL A 279 0.95 2.41 -25.17
CA VAL A 279 0.02 3.34 -25.87
C VAL A 279 -0.36 2.80 -27.25
N GLN A 280 0.47 1.92 -27.83
CA GLN A 280 0.27 1.34 -29.16
C GLN A 280 -1.02 0.54 -29.31
N ARG A 281 -1.58 -0.01 -28.24
CA ARG A 281 -2.88 -0.71 -28.33
C ARG A 281 -4.01 0.24 -28.77
N ASN A 282 -3.93 1.52 -28.41
CA ASN A 282 -4.89 2.53 -28.85
C ASN A 282 -4.64 2.95 -30.31
N LEU A 283 -3.38 2.98 -30.77
CA LEU A 283 -3.08 3.31 -32.18
C LEU A 283 -3.61 2.24 -33.14
N ASN A 284 -3.52 0.96 -32.78
CA ASN A 284 -4.07 -0.12 -33.62
C ASN A 284 -5.60 -0.12 -33.65
N GLU A 285 -6.26 0.29 -32.56
CA GLU A 285 -7.72 0.48 -32.55
C GLU A 285 -8.13 1.72 -33.37
N LEU A 286 -7.36 2.80 -33.29
CA LEU A 286 -7.55 3.99 -34.10
C LEU A 286 -7.34 3.70 -35.60
N ASP A 287 -6.28 2.99 -35.96
CA ASP A 287 -5.99 2.62 -37.35
C ASP A 287 -7.09 1.73 -37.93
N LYS A 288 -7.56 0.72 -37.18
CA LYS A 288 -8.72 -0.10 -37.58
C LYS A 288 -9.99 0.73 -37.78
N SER A 289 -10.18 1.79 -37.00
CA SER A 289 -11.33 2.70 -37.19
C SER A 289 -11.18 3.52 -38.48
N VAL A 290 -9.96 3.95 -38.81
CA VAL A 290 -9.66 4.68 -40.05
C VAL A 290 -9.80 3.80 -41.28
N THR A 291 -9.30 2.55 -41.25
CA THR A 291 -9.42 1.63 -42.40
C THR A 291 -10.88 1.27 -42.70
N LYS A 292 -11.74 1.19 -41.67
CA LYS A 292 -13.19 1.00 -41.87
C LYS A 292 -13.88 2.21 -42.50
N MET A 293 -13.32 3.41 -42.36
CA MET A 293 -13.88 4.63 -42.93
C MET A 293 -13.39 4.94 -44.35
N ALA A 294 -12.33 4.29 -44.83
CA ALA A 294 -11.84 4.51 -46.20
C ALA A 294 -12.79 3.88 -47.22
N PRO A 295 -13.51 4.67 -48.04
CA PRO A 295 -14.43 4.13 -49.05
C PRO A 295 -13.62 3.43 -50.14
N ALA A 296 -14.04 2.22 -50.49
CA ALA A 296 -13.45 1.45 -51.60
C ALA A 296 -13.51 2.28 -52.89
N LEU A 297 -12.35 2.68 -53.39
CA LEU A 297 -12.23 3.37 -54.67
C LEU A 297 -12.85 2.49 -55.77
N PRO A 298 -13.79 3.02 -56.57
CA PRO A 298 -14.49 2.23 -57.57
C PRO A 298 -13.50 1.79 -58.65
N ARG A 299 -13.45 0.47 -58.84
CA ARG A 299 -12.68 -0.23 -59.85
C ARG A 299 -13.16 0.30 -61.23
N LYS A 300 -12.29 1.03 -61.93
CA LYS A 300 -12.54 1.41 -63.33
C LYS A 300 -12.42 0.15 -64.18
N ASP A 301 -13.57 -0.37 -64.59
CA ASP A 301 -13.65 -1.36 -65.65
C ASP A 301 -13.23 -0.68 -66.95
N PHE A 302 -12.07 -1.10 -67.49
CA PHE A 302 -11.63 -0.74 -68.82
C PHE A 302 -12.45 -1.56 -69.82
N VAL A 303 -13.20 -0.86 -70.67
CA VAL A 303 -13.83 -1.36 -71.90
C VAL A 303 -12.75 -1.77 -72.90
#